data_AF-A0A2V8T7N5-F1
#
_entry.id   AF-A0A2V8T7N5-F1
#
_cell.length_a   1.000
_cell.length_b   1.000
_cell.length_c   1.000
_cell.angle_alpha   90.00
_cell.angle_beta   90.00
_cell.angle_gamma   90.00
#
_symmetry.space_group_name_H-M   'P 1'
#
loop_
_entity.id
_entity.type
_entity.pdbx_description
1 polymer ?
#
loop_
_entity_poly.entity_id
_entity_poly.type
_entity_poly.pdbx_seq_one_letter_code
_entity_poly.pdbx_strand_id
1 'polypeptide(L)' 'MAAKNIFKLLSEYHRSLENMKSWLTLRPRHPSLDVERVGIVDAWQEEMKEHFRRHGFCFACNRSLSRCRCEEPL' A
#
# COMPACT_ATOMS: atom_id res chain seq x y z
N MET A 1 -13.27 15.69 -8.54
CA MET A 1 -13.22 14.28 -8.10
C MET A 1 -13.91 14.19 -6.74
N ALA A 2 -14.94 13.36 -6.59
CA ALA A 2 -15.51 13.11 -5.26
C ALA A 2 -14.45 12.41 -4.40
N ALA A 3 -14.16 12.93 -3.20
CA ALA A 3 -13.23 12.30 -2.29
C ALA A 3 -13.73 10.87 -1.99
N LYS A 4 -12.92 9.84 -2.33
CA LYS A 4 -13.22 8.48 -1.88
C LYS A 4 -13.22 8.50 -0.35
N ASN A 5 -14.19 7.87 0.30
CA ASN A 5 -14.11 7.69 1.75
C ASN A 5 -12.99 6.69 2.10
N ILE A 6 -12.48 6.76 3.33
CA ILE A 6 -11.40 5.90 3.80
C ILE A 6 -11.71 4.40 3.68
N PHE A 7 -12.97 3.99 3.88
CA PHE A 7 -13.36 2.58 3.78
C PHE A 7 -13.14 2.03 2.36
N LYS A 8 -13.41 2.83 1.33
CA LYS A 8 -13.14 2.43 -0.07
C LYS A 8 -11.65 2.24 -0.31
N LEU A 9 -10.80 3.12 0.21
CA LEU A 9 -9.34 2.98 0.10
C LEU A 9 -8.84 1.72 0.82
N LEU A 10 -9.38 1.42 2.01
CA LEU A 10 -9.06 0.21 2.75
C LEU A 10 -9.49 -1.07 2.00
N SER A 11 -10.67 -1.06 1.36
CA SER A 11 -11.10 -2.19 0.52
C SER A 11 -10.18 -2.39 -0.70
N GLU A 12 -9.77 -1.29 -1.35
CA GLU A 12 -8.82 -1.34 -2.47
C GLU A 12 -7.45 -1.86 -2.04
N TYR A 13 -6.95 -1.37 -0.89
CA TYR A 13 -5.71 -1.82 -0.27
C TYR A 13 -5.75 -3.31 0.05
N HIS A 14 -6.77 -3.80 0.76
CA HIS A 14 -6.85 -5.21 1.12
C HIS A 14 -6.91 -6.12 -0.10
N ARG A 15 -7.66 -5.74 -1.14
CA ARG A 15 -7.65 -6.51 -2.40
C ARG A 15 -6.27 -6.53 -3.06
N SER A 16 -5.58 -5.39 -3.07
CA SER A 16 -4.22 -5.30 -3.62
C SER A 16 -3.22 -6.13 -2.81
N LEU A 17 -3.32 -6.10 -1.48
CA LEU A 17 -2.51 -6.88 -0.56
C LEU A 17 -2.68 -8.39 -0.78
N GLU A 18 -3.92 -8.87 -0.93
CA GLU A 18 -4.18 -10.29 -1.21
C GLU A 18 -3.61 -10.72 -2.56
N ASN A 19 -3.67 -9.88 -3.58
CA ASN A 19 -3.02 -10.14 -4.86
C ASN A 19 -1.49 -10.21 -4.72
N MET A 20 -0.88 -9.29 -3.96
CA MET A 20 0.56 -9.29 -3.72
C MET A 20 1.02 -10.53 -2.96
N LYS A 21 0.30 -10.91 -1.89
CA LYS A 21 0.55 -12.15 -1.15
C LYS A 21 0.46 -13.38 -2.05
N SER A 22 -0.57 -13.45 -2.90
CA SER A 22 -0.73 -14.56 -3.84
C SER A 22 0.43 -14.63 -4.84
N TRP A 23 0.86 -13.48 -5.37
CA TRP A 23 2.02 -13.43 -6.26
C TRP A 23 3.31 -13.90 -5.58
N LEU A 24 3.52 -13.52 -4.32
CA LEU A 24 4.67 -13.94 -3.52
C LEU A 24 4.69 -15.44 -3.23
N THR A 25 3.52 -16.08 -3.04
CA THR A 25 3.43 -17.51 -2.71
C THR A 25 3.47 -18.43 -3.92
N LEU A 26 3.08 -17.96 -5.12
CA LEU A 26 3.02 -18.78 -6.34
C LEU A 26 4.39 -19.06 -6.98
N ARG A 27 5.47 -18.42 -6.54
CA ARG A 27 6.82 -18.56 -7.13
C ARG A 27 7.72 -19.43 -6.23
N PRO A 28 8.49 -20.40 -6.78
CA PRO A 28 9.52 -21.11 -6.02
C PRO A 28 10.51 -20.14 -5.39
N ARG A 29 10.92 -20.37 -4.13
CA ARG A 29 11.96 -19.55 -3.50
C ARG A 29 13.30 -19.77 -4.17
N HIS A 30 13.96 -18.68 -4.53
CA HIS A 30 15.32 -18.68 -5.07
C HIS A 30 16.01 -17.38 -4.62
N PRO A 31 17.28 -17.39 -4.20
CA PRO A 31 17.95 -16.21 -3.63
C PRO A 31 17.88 -14.97 -4.54
N SER A 32 18.03 -15.14 -5.87
CA SER A 32 17.89 -14.02 -6.82
C SER A 32 16.46 -13.50 -6.94
N LEU A 33 15.46 -14.39 -6.83
CA LEU A 33 14.05 -14.01 -6.86
C LEU A 33 13.62 -13.36 -5.54
N ASP A 34 14.28 -13.68 -4.43
CA ASP A 34 13.97 -13.10 -3.13
C ASP A 34 14.41 -11.61 -3.05
N VAL A 35 15.52 -11.23 -3.71
CA VAL A 35 15.91 -9.81 -3.85
C VAL A 35 14.92 -9.03 -4.70
N GLU A 36 14.50 -9.59 -5.85
CA GLU A 36 13.50 -8.96 -6.72
C GLU A 36 12.15 -8.79 -6.01
N ARG A 37 11.74 -9.76 -5.18
CA ARG A 37 10.51 -9.68 -4.38
C ARG A 37 10.53 -8.52 -3.40
N VAL A 38 11.65 -8.26 -2.73
CA VAL A 38 11.78 -7.12 -1.82
C VAL A 38 11.56 -5.82 -2.58
N GLY A 39 12.24 -5.64 -3.72
CA GLY A 39 12.06 -4.43 -4.55
C GLY A 39 10.63 -4.24 -5.05
N ILE A 40 9.94 -5.32 -5.41
CA ILE A 40 8.52 -5.27 -5.82
C ILE A 40 7.61 -4.90 -4.65
N VAL A 41 7.86 -5.44 -3.46
CA VAL A 41 7.09 -5.10 -2.25
C VAL A 41 7.30 -3.63 -1.88
N ASP A 42 8.54 -3.13 -1.95
CA ASP A 42 8.86 -1.73 -1.65
C ASP A 42 8.17 -0.79 -2.66
N ALA A 43 8.27 -1.08 -3.95
CA ALA A 43 7.59 -0.30 -4.99
C ALA A 43 6.07 -0.29 -4.80
N TRP A 44 5.48 -1.45 -4.49
CA TRP A 44 4.04 -1.54 -4.20
C TRP A 44 3.64 -0.74 -2.96
N GLN A 45 4.46 -0.77 -1.89
CA GLN A 45 4.19 0.04 -0.71
C GLN A 45 4.15 1.52 -1.07
N GLU A 46 5.16 2.03 -1.78
CA GLU A 46 5.22 3.43 -2.23
C GLU A 46 4.00 3.84 -3.08
N GLU A 47 3.54 2.96 -3.98
CA GLU A 47 2.31 3.19 -4.75
C GLU A 47 1.07 3.30 -3.84
N MET A 48 0.97 2.48 -2.79
CA MET A 48 -0.14 2.58 -1.83
C MET A 48 -0.08 3.88 -1.03
N LYS A 49 1.11 4.32 -0.61
CA LYS A 49 1.29 5.63 0.06
C LYS A 49 0.77 6.76 -0.81
N GLU A 50 1.22 6.79 -2.06
CA GLU A 50 0.83 7.81 -3.03
C GLU A 50 -0.68 7.76 -3.32
N HIS A 51 -1.26 6.56 -3.43
CA HIS A 51 -2.70 6.39 -3.62
C HIS A 51 -3.52 6.98 -2.48
N PHE A 52 -3.17 6.69 -1.22
CA PHE A 52 -3.86 7.25 -0.05
C PHE A 52 -3.68 8.76 0.03
N ARG A 53 -2.46 9.26 -0.21
CA ARG A 53 -2.13 10.69 -0.20
C ARG A 53 -2.95 11.46 -1.24
N ARG A 54 -3.06 10.96 -2.47
CA ARG A 54 -3.88 11.57 -3.55
C ARG A 54 -5.36 11.65 -3.19
N HIS A 55 -5.84 10.78 -2.31
CA HIS A 55 -7.22 10.78 -1.83
C HIS A 55 -7.39 11.49 -0.49
N GLY A 56 -6.35 12.12 0.05
CA GLY A 56 -6.41 12.97 1.23
C GLY A 56 -6.31 12.23 2.56
N PHE A 57 -5.79 10.99 2.57
CA PHE A 57 -5.61 10.18 3.78
C PHE A 57 -4.14 9.80 3.97
N CYS A 58 -3.74 9.63 5.23
CA CYS A 58 -2.47 9.02 5.60
C CYS A 58 -2.59 7.49 5.51
N PHE A 59 -1.62 6.82 4.89
CA PHE A 59 -1.65 5.37 4.73
C PHE A 59 -1.38 4.65 6.07
N ALA A 60 -0.53 5.21 6.94
CA ALA A 60 -0.17 4.64 8.23
C ALA A 60 -1.31 4.68 9.25
N CYS A 61 -1.97 5.84 9.38
CA CYS A 61 -3.00 6.03 10.41
C CYS A 61 -4.43 6.15 9.88
N ASN A 62 -4.62 6.15 8.55
CA ASN A 62 -5.93 6.22 7.89
C ASN A 62 -6.75 7.49 8.18
N ARG A 63 -6.18 8.48 8.88
CA ARG A 63 -6.80 9.78 9.13
C ARG A 63 -6.67 10.66 7.90
N SER A 64 -7.56 11.65 7.76
CA SER A 64 -7.37 12.70 6.77
C SER A 64 -6.01 13.37 6.98
N LEU A 65 -5.34 13.81 5.92
CA LEU A 65 -4.02 14.46 6.02
C LEU A 65 -4.05 15.68 6.95
N SER A 66 -5.18 16.42 6.99
CA SER A 66 -5.41 17.53 7.92
C SER A 66 -5.45 17.16 9.41
N ARG A 67 -5.59 15.86 9.74
CA ARG A 67 -5.67 15.33 11.10
C ARG A 67 -4.59 14.28 11.37
N CYS A 68 -3.68 14.06 10.42
CA CYS A 68 -2.55 13.16 10.56
C CYS A 68 -1.52 13.75 11.54
N ARG A 69 -0.89 12.89 12.35
CA ARG A 69 0.20 13.24 13.27
C ARG A 69 1.38 12.27 13.17
N CYS A 70 1.42 11.46 12.10
CA CYS A 70 2.54 10.55 11.86
C CYS A 70 3.78 11.38 11.52
N GLU A 71 4.94 11.04 12.09
CA GLU A 71 6.22 11.71 11.83
C GLU A 71 6.61 11.58 10.35
N GLU A 72 6.38 10.39 9.79
CA GLU A 72 6.22 10.18 8.36
C GLU A 72 4.79 9.72 8.10
N PRO A 73 4.01 10.39 7.24
CA PRO A 73 2.84 9.78 6.65
C PRO A 73 3.34 8.69 5.69
N LEU A 74 3.80 7.56 6.25
CA LEU A 74 3.93 6.33 5.50
C LEU A 74 2.58 6.06 4.86
#